data_AF-A0A7S0AVD6-F1
#
_entry.id   AF-A0A7S0AVD6-F1
#
_cell.length_a   1.000
_cell.length_b   1.000
_cell.length_c   1.000
_cell.angle_alpha   90.00
_cell.angle_beta   90.00
_cell.angle_gamma   90.00
#
_symmetry.space_group_name_H-M   'P 1'
#
loop_
_entity.id
_entity.type
_entity.pdbx_description
1 polymer ?
#
loop_
_entity_poly.entity_id
_entity_poly.type
_entity_poly.pdbx_seq_one_letter_code
_entity_poly.pdbx_strand_id
1 'polypeptide(L)'
;QTSELLERLDKVEILTPTQAKLFQVLKTDVAVLGKLIYNFELWAADDEFSDHEVNKFKHLERICLKLQKLCVSGDEATTPVEAQKMLHETEFFSHLAYALKVDLDDLSPSCGALLSQLRALMCRTASRFVAGNLKNQNLVSKVVPSAIAVLDEQPECALLMAEIYRGNLELCQQVPLD
;
A
#
# COMPACT_ATOMS: atom_id res chain seq x y z
N GLN A 1 -35.45 -3.42 -3.05
CA GLN A 1 -34.64 -4.64 -3.27
C GLN A 1 -34.15 -4.76 -4.71
N THR A 2 -35.00 -4.69 -5.75
CA THR A 2 -34.56 -4.80 -7.16
C THR A 2 -33.71 -3.61 -7.64
N SER A 3 -34.02 -2.39 -7.19
CA SER A 3 -33.25 -1.17 -7.53
C SER A 3 -31.82 -1.19 -6.96
N GLU A 4 -31.65 -1.62 -5.71
CA GLU A 4 -30.33 -1.78 -5.07
C GLU A 4 -29.47 -2.84 -5.72
N LEU A 5 -30.08 -3.94 -6.19
CA LEU A 5 -29.35 -5.00 -6.91
C LEU A 5 -28.86 -4.53 -8.28
N LEU A 6 -29.68 -3.75 -9.00
CA LEU A 6 -29.31 -3.16 -10.28
C LEU A 6 -28.19 -2.12 -10.12
N GLU A 7 -28.28 -1.25 -9.10
CA GLU A 7 -27.21 -0.30 -8.76
C GLU A 7 -25.89 -0.97 -8.34
N ARG A 8 -25.96 -2.18 -7.79
CA ARG A 8 -24.78 -2.99 -7.43
C ARG A 8 -24.20 -3.71 -8.63
N LEU A 9 -25.04 -4.21 -9.54
CA LEU A 9 -24.62 -4.88 -10.77
C LEU A 9 -23.92 -3.92 -11.74
N ASP A 10 -24.37 -2.68 -11.83
CA ASP A 10 -23.71 -1.63 -12.63
C ASP A 10 -22.29 -1.28 -12.15
N LYS A 11 -21.93 -1.70 -10.93
CA LYS A 11 -20.61 -1.49 -10.33
C LYS A 11 -19.70 -2.72 -10.41
N VAL A 12 -20.17 -3.81 -11.03
CA VAL A 12 -19.39 -5.05 -11.18
C VAL A 12 -18.55 -4.98 -12.45
N GLU A 13 -17.22 -4.95 -12.29
CA GLU A 13 -16.29 -5.06 -13.41
C GLU A 13 -16.09 -6.54 -13.77
N ILE A 14 -16.34 -6.89 -15.04
CA ILE A 14 -16.21 -8.26 -15.54
C ILE A 14 -14.74 -8.49 -15.94
N LEU A 15 -14.04 -9.30 -15.14
CA LEU A 15 -12.64 -9.67 -15.42
C LEU A 15 -12.57 -10.80 -16.45
N THR A 16 -11.56 -10.75 -17.31
CA THR A 16 -11.17 -11.92 -18.11
C THR A 16 -10.69 -13.07 -17.21
N PRO A 17 -10.68 -14.33 -17.68
CA PRO A 17 -10.16 -15.44 -16.87
C PRO A 17 -8.72 -15.24 -16.39
N THR A 18 -7.87 -14.57 -17.17
CA THR A 18 -6.49 -14.26 -16.80
C THR A 18 -6.43 -13.18 -15.71
N GLN A 19 -7.19 -12.09 -15.88
CA GLN A 19 -7.28 -11.04 -14.86
C GLN A 19 -7.90 -11.56 -13.56
N ALA A 20 -8.90 -12.45 -13.63
CA ALA A 20 -9.50 -13.08 -12.46
C ALA A 20 -8.47 -13.91 -11.67
N LYS A 21 -7.61 -14.67 -12.35
CA LYS A 21 -6.51 -15.40 -11.70
C LYS A 21 -5.51 -14.45 -11.07
N LEU A 22 -5.10 -13.40 -11.79
CA LEU A 22 -4.21 -12.36 -11.26
C LEU A 22 -4.80 -11.71 -10.01
N PHE A 23 -6.09 -11.39 -10.03
CA PHE A 23 -6.76 -10.78 -8.88
C PHE A 23 -6.76 -11.68 -7.65
N GLN A 24 -6.95 -12.99 -7.81
CA GLN A 24 -6.82 -13.95 -6.70
C GLN A 24 -5.40 -14.00 -6.13
N VAL A 25 -4.39 -13.95 -7.02
CA VAL A 25 -2.99 -13.85 -6.60
C VAL A 25 -2.74 -12.55 -5.84
N LEU A 26 -3.26 -11.41 -6.32
CA LEU A 26 -3.14 -10.12 -5.63
C LEU A 26 -3.79 -10.15 -4.24
N LYS A 27 -5.00 -10.71 -4.11
CA LYS A 27 -5.66 -10.87 -2.81
C LYS A 27 -4.82 -11.69 -1.84
N THR A 28 -4.23 -12.78 -2.35
CA THR A 28 -3.37 -13.65 -1.54
C THR A 28 -2.10 -12.91 -1.12
N ASP A 29 -1.42 -12.26 -2.05
CA ASP A 29 -0.19 -11.50 -1.79
C ASP A 29 -0.44 -10.36 -0.79
N VAL A 30 -1.54 -9.61 -0.94
CA VAL A 30 -1.93 -8.53 -0.02
C VAL A 30 -2.29 -9.09 1.36
N ALA A 31 -3.01 -10.20 1.44
CA ALA A 31 -3.30 -10.84 2.72
C ALA A 31 -2.03 -11.35 3.44
N VAL A 32 -1.06 -11.89 2.68
CA VAL A 32 0.24 -12.27 3.22
C VAL A 32 1.01 -11.04 3.68
N LEU A 33 1.03 -9.97 2.89
CA LEU A 33 1.63 -8.68 3.26
C LEU A 33 1.03 -8.16 4.58
N GLY A 34 -0.29 -8.17 4.72
CA GLY A 34 -0.98 -7.79 5.95
C GLY A 34 -0.56 -8.63 7.15
N LYS A 35 -0.53 -9.97 7.00
CA LYS A 35 -0.04 -10.86 8.07
C LYS A 35 1.40 -10.56 8.47
N LEU A 36 2.27 -10.21 7.52
CA LEU A 36 3.66 -9.89 7.81
C LEU A 36 3.76 -8.56 8.59
N ILE A 37 3.00 -7.55 8.16
CA ILE A 37 2.98 -6.23 8.79
C ILE A 37 2.36 -6.27 10.19
N TYR A 38 1.21 -6.93 10.37
CA TYR A 38 0.53 -6.96 11.67
C TYR A 38 1.25 -7.80 12.72
N ASN A 39 2.12 -8.72 12.29
CA ASN A 39 2.97 -9.46 13.20
C ASN A 39 4.34 -8.81 13.39
N PHE A 40 4.57 -7.62 12.82
CA PHE A 40 5.86 -6.93 12.91
C PHE A 40 6.23 -6.63 14.37
N GLU A 41 5.27 -6.17 15.17
CA GLU A 41 5.43 -5.93 16.62
C GLU A 41 5.88 -7.19 17.36
N LEU A 42 5.43 -8.38 16.93
CA LEU A 42 5.83 -9.65 17.52
C LEU A 42 7.24 -10.08 17.14
N TRP A 43 7.74 -9.68 15.97
CA TRP A 43 9.12 -9.97 15.54
C TRP A 43 10.10 -8.95 16.12
N ALA A 44 9.59 -7.77 16.47
CA ALA A 44 10.36 -6.65 17.00
C ALA A 44 10.44 -6.64 18.54
N ALA A 45 9.94 -7.70 19.19
CA ALA A 45 9.98 -7.87 20.64
C ALA A 45 11.33 -8.39 21.17
N ASP A 46 12.13 -9.06 20.33
CA ASP A 46 13.44 -9.60 20.72
C ASP A 46 14.59 -8.65 20.35
N ASP A 47 15.67 -8.65 21.13
CA ASP A 47 16.80 -7.72 20.98
C ASP A 47 17.59 -7.91 19.66
N GLU A 48 17.56 -9.10 19.09
CA GLU A 48 18.24 -9.46 17.84
C GLU A 48 17.32 -10.24 16.88
N PHE A 49 17.30 -9.85 15.61
CA PHE A 49 16.53 -10.53 14.57
C PHE A 49 17.13 -11.90 14.25
N SER A 50 16.29 -12.93 14.31
CA SER A 50 16.62 -14.27 13.84
C SER A 50 16.69 -14.33 12.30
N ASP A 51 17.42 -15.31 11.76
CA ASP A 51 17.43 -15.64 10.32
C ASP A 51 16.01 -15.84 9.75
N HIS A 52 15.08 -16.32 10.59
CA HIS A 52 13.70 -16.52 10.22
C HIS A 52 13.00 -15.18 9.92
N GLU A 53 13.27 -14.14 10.70
CA GLU A 53 12.61 -12.84 10.55
C GLU A 53 13.22 -12.02 9.41
N VAL A 54 14.53 -12.15 9.17
CA VAL A 54 15.16 -11.63 7.96
C VAL A 54 14.51 -12.22 6.70
N ASN A 55 14.19 -13.52 6.71
CA ASN A 55 13.51 -14.16 5.58
C ASN A 55 12.06 -13.69 5.40
N LYS A 56 11.34 -13.41 6.50
CA LYS A 56 10.00 -12.79 6.46
C LYS A 56 10.05 -11.41 5.83
N PHE A 57 11.04 -10.59 6.20
CA PHE A 57 11.21 -9.25 5.62
C PHE A 57 11.54 -9.31 4.13
N LYS A 58 12.43 -10.21 3.70
CA LYS A 58 12.70 -10.46 2.27
C LYS A 58 11.45 -10.91 1.51
N HIS A 59 10.55 -11.66 2.15
CA HIS A 59 9.28 -12.05 1.53
C HIS A 59 8.36 -10.84 1.34
N LEU A 60 8.26 -9.97 2.34
CA LEU A 60 7.53 -8.70 2.26
C LEU A 60 8.08 -7.83 1.12
N GLU A 61 9.40 -7.70 1.01
CA GLU A 61 10.06 -6.96 -0.06
C GLU A 61 9.69 -7.47 -1.45
N ARG A 62 9.72 -8.79 -1.66
CA ARG A 62 9.34 -9.41 -2.93
C ARG A 62 7.89 -9.11 -3.31
N ILE A 63 6.97 -9.14 -2.35
CA ILE A 63 5.55 -8.82 -2.59
C ILE A 63 5.43 -7.35 -3.01
N CYS A 64 6.02 -6.43 -2.25
CA CYS A 64 5.99 -5.00 -2.56
C CYS A 64 6.58 -4.68 -3.95
N LEU A 65 7.72 -5.28 -4.30
CA LEU A 65 8.35 -5.11 -5.61
C LEU A 65 7.47 -5.66 -6.75
N LYS A 66 6.82 -6.80 -6.53
CA LYS A 66 5.87 -7.38 -7.49
C LYS A 66 4.68 -6.43 -7.72
N LEU A 67 4.08 -5.91 -6.64
CA LEU A 67 2.98 -4.96 -6.72
C LEU A 67 3.38 -3.66 -7.44
N GLN A 68 4.56 -3.13 -7.12
CA GLN A 68 5.13 -1.95 -7.79
C GLN A 68 5.29 -2.18 -9.29
N LYS A 69 5.91 -3.30 -9.68
CA LYS A 69 6.12 -3.64 -11.09
C LYS A 69 4.78 -3.71 -11.83
N LEU A 70 3.78 -4.35 -11.24
CA LEU A 70 2.47 -4.48 -11.84
C LEU A 70 1.78 -3.11 -12.00
N CYS A 71 1.89 -2.22 -11.00
CA CYS A 71 1.31 -0.86 -11.07
C CYS A 71 2.06 0.09 -12.02
N VAL A 72 3.29 -0.24 -12.43
CA VAL A 72 4.08 0.58 -13.37
C VAL A 72 3.95 0.06 -14.80
N SER A 73 4.00 -1.26 -14.97
CA SER A 73 4.19 -1.90 -16.28
C SER A 73 3.03 -2.78 -16.70
N GLY A 74 2.15 -3.16 -15.77
CA GLY A 74 1.16 -4.20 -16.01
C GLY A 74 1.79 -5.57 -16.25
N ASP A 75 1.03 -6.44 -16.90
CA ASP A 75 1.50 -7.71 -17.47
C ASP A 75 0.94 -7.90 -18.89
N GLU A 76 1.12 -9.09 -19.48
CA GLU A 76 0.67 -9.38 -20.85
C GLU A 76 -0.83 -9.16 -21.08
N ALA A 77 -1.66 -9.30 -20.04
CA ALA A 77 -3.11 -9.26 -20.13
C ALA A 77 -3.75 -8.12 -19.31
N THR A 78 -2.95 -7.32 -18.63
CA THR A 78 -3.41 -6.35 -17.63
C THR A 78 -2.59 -5.08 -17.76
N THR A 79 -3.25 -3.96 -18.04
CA THR A 79 -2.62 -2.65 -18.02
C THR A 79 -2.30 -2.19 -16.59
N PRO A 80 -1.37 -1.25 -16.39
CA PRO A 80 -1.09 -0.67 -15.07
C PRO A 80 -2.35 -0.14 -14.35
N VAL A 81 -3.25 0.51 -15.09
CA VAL A 81 -4.48 1.09 -14.54
C VAL A 81 -5.45 0.01 -14.06
N GLU A 82 -5.60 -1.08 -14.82
CA GLU A 82 -6.42 -2.23 -14.40
C GLU A 82 -5.82 -2.94 -13.19
N ALA A 83 -4.49 -3.06 -13.12
CA ALA A 83 -3.81 -3.60 -11.96
C ALA A 83 -4.03 -2.74 -10.71
N GLN A 84 -3.91 -1.42 -10.83
CA GLN A 84 -4.20 -0.48 -9.75
C GLN A 84 -5.66 -0.57 -9.30
N LYS A 85 -6.63 -0.73 -10.22
CA LYS A 85 -8.03 -0.96 -9.88
C LYS A 85 -8.22 -2.27 -9.12
N MET A 86 -7.64 -3.38 -9.61
CA MET A 86 -7.72 -4.66 -8.89
C MET A 86 -7.09 -4.55 -7.50
N LEU A 87 -5.94 -3.88 -7.37
CA LEU A 87 -5.31 -3.66 -6.07
C LEU A 87 -6.16 -2.77 -5.15
N HIS A 88 -6.90 -1.81 -5.70
CA HIS A 88 -7.84 -0.97 -4.93
C HIS A 88 -8.95 -1.80 -4.27
N GLU A 89 -9.38 -2.88 -4.91
CA GLU A 89 -10.40 -3.81 -4.39
C GLU A 89 -9.82 -4.83 -3.38
N THR A 90 -8.64 -4.54 -2.81
CA THR A 90 -7.98 -5.33 -1.76
C THR A 90 -7.76 -4.51 -0.48
N GLU A 91 -7.22 -5.13 0.57
CA GLU A 91 -6.90 -4.47 1.84
C GLU A 91 -5.56 -3.71 1.85
N PHE A 92 -4.93 -3.50 0.69
CA PHE A 92 -3.61 -2.85 0.61
C PHE A 92 -3.57 -1.48 1.31
N PHE A 93 -4.62 -0.66 1.14
CA PHE A 93 -4.72 0.63 1.82
C PHE A 93 -4.71 0.48 3.36
N SER A 94 -5.44 -0.49 3.89
CA SER A 94 -5.51 -0.72 5.35
C SER A 94 -4.14 -1.10 5.91
N HIS A 95 -3.38 -1.92 5.18
CA HIS A 95 -2.02 -2.31 5.59
C HIS A 95 -1.04 -1.14 5.52
N LEU A 96 -1.12 -0.29 4.49
CA LEU A 96 -0.36 0.95 4.41
C LEU A 96 -0.67 1.88 5.60
N ALA A 97 -1.94 2.09 5.89
CA ALA A 97 -2.40 2.96 6.97
C ALA A 97 -1.90 2.46 8.33
N TYR A 98 -1.90 1.15 8.55
CA TYR A 98 -1.34 0.55 9.76
C TYR A 98 0.18 0.73 9.83
N ALA A 99 0.93 0.40 8.77
CA ALA A 99 2.40 0.49 8.76
C ALA A 99 2.92 1.90 9.08
N LEU A 100 2.20 2.94 8.64
CA LEU A 100 2.51 4.34 8.94
C LEU A 100 2.17 4.78 10.38
N LYS A 101 1.35 4.01 11.09
CA LYS A 101 0.87 4.32 12.44
C LYS A 101 1.52 3.49 13.54
N VAL A 102 2.28 2.45 13.20
CA VAL A 102 3.06 1.67 14.18
C VAL A 102 3.98 2.64 14.91
N ASP A 103 3.90 2.72 16.23
CA ASP A 103 4.75 3.59 17.03
C ASP A 103 6.14 2.95 17.23
N LEU A 104 7.20 3.77 17.23
CA LEU A 104 8.54 3.30 17.56
C LEU A 104 8.66 3.02 19.06
N ASP A 105 7.92 3.74 19.90
CA ASP A 105 7.95 3.59 21.35
C ASP A 105 7.41 2.24 21.82
N ASP A 106 6.61 1.58 20.97
CA ASP A 106 6.05 0.24 21.22
C ASP A 106 7.01 -0.89 20.83
N LEU A 107 8.18 -0.59 20.28
CA LEU A 107 9.12 -1.56 19.73
C LEU A 107 10.48 -1.53 20.44
N SER A 108 11.24 -2.64 20.35
CA SER A 108 12.64 -2.62 20.77
C SER A 108 13.44 -1.59 19.96
N PRO A 109 14.35 -0.80 20.58
CA PRO A 109 15.14 0.21 19.88
C PRO A 109 15.94 -0.33 18.69
N SER A 110 16.33 -1.62 18.73
CA SER A 110 17.04 -2.28 17.63
C SER A 110 16.20 -2.40 16.35
N CYS A 111 14.88 -2.28 16.45
CA CYS A 111 13.93 -2.47 15.35
C CYS A 111 13.63 -1.20 14.54
N GLY A 112 14.08 -0.03 15.00
CA GLY A 112 13.78 1.24 14.34
C GLY A 112 14.25 1.30 12.89
N ALA A 113 15.44 0.76 12.59
CA ALA A 113 15.96 0.69 11.23
C ALA A 113 15.10 -0.19 10.30
N LEU A 114 14.50 -1.25 10.84
CA LEU A 114 13.67 -2.16 10.06
C LEU A 114 12.26 -1.59 9.84
N LEU A 115 11.67 -0.97 10.87
CA LEU A 115 10.40 -0.25 10.72
C LEU A 115 10.54 0.86 9.68
N SER A 116 11.67 1.57 9.70
CA SER A 116 12.05 2.55 8.67
C SER A 116 12.03 1.93 7.28
N GLN A 117 12.73 0.81 7.07
CA GLN A 117 12.72 0.11 5.77
C GLN A 117 11.32 -0.37 5.36
N LEU A 118 10.51 -0.85 6.31
CA LEU A 118 9.12 -1.27 6.06
C LEU A 118 8.29 -0.08 5.58
N ARG A 119 8.30 1.04 6.31
CA ARG A 119 7.56 2.26 5.97
C ARG A 119 8.01 2.80 4.60
N ALA A 120 9.31 2.87 4.35
CA ALA A 120 9.86 3.29 3.07
C ALA A 120 9.36 2.40 1.91
N LEU A 121 9.37 1.09 2.09
CA LEU A 121 8.90 0.15 1.09
C LEU A 121 7.38 0.25 0.84
N MET A 122 6.59 0.41 1.91
CA MET A 122 5.14 0.62 1.81
C MET A 122 4.81 1.93 1.10
N CYS A 123 5.52 3.02 1.42
CA CYS A 123 5.36 4.32 0.75
C CYS A 123 5.74 4.28 -0.72
N ARG A 124 6.85 3.63 -1.07
CA ARG A 124 7.24 3.42 -2.48
C ARG A 124 6.19 2.60 -3.23
N THR A 125 5.65 1.56 -2.61
CA THR A 125 4.59 0.75 -3.22
C THR A 125 3.31 1.57 -3.42
N ALA A 126 2.91 2.31 -2.39
CA ALA A 126 1.74 3.19 -2.43
C ALA A 126 1.89 4.29 -3.48
N SER A 127 3.09 4.83 -3.67
CA SER A 127 3.36 5.86 -4.69
C SER A 127 3.02 5.36 -6.10
N ARG A 128 3.33 4.09 -6.41
CA ARG A 128 2.99 3.45 -7.69
C ARG A 128 1.52 3.09 -7.79
N PHE A 129 0.91 2.71 -6.67
CA PHE A 129 -0.52 2.42 -6.59
C PHE A 129 -1.39 3.67 -6.88
N VAL A 130 -0.96 4.86 -6.42
CA VAL A 130 -1.72 6.10 -6.61
C VAL A 130 -1.37 6.86 -7.89
N ALA A 131 -0.19 6.62 -8.47
CA ALA A 131 0.31 7.37 -9.63
C ALA A 131 -0.72 7.45 -10.77
N GLY A 132 -1.21 8.66 -11.05
CA GLY A 132 -2.16 8.95 -12.13
C GLY A 132 -3.58 8.43 -11.89
N ASN A 133 -3.91 7.93 -10.70
CA ASN A 133 -5.20 7.33 -10.38
C ASN A 133 -5.93 8.14 -9.30
N LEU A 134 -6.83 9.04 -9.72
CA LEU A 134 -7.55 9.96 -8.83
C LEU A 134 -8.30 9.23 -7.70
N LYS A 135 -8.92 8.06 -7.98
CA LYS A 135 -9.64 7.27 -6.97
C LYS A 135 -8.68 6.81 -5.86
N ASN A 136 -7.50 6.32 -6.24
CA ASN A 136 -6.48 5.87 -5.31
C ASN A 136 -5.83 7.04 -4.57
N GLN A 137 -5.54 8.15 -5.26
CA GLN A 137 -5.01 9.37 -4.64
C GLN A 137 -5.96 9.89 -3.56
N ASN A 138 -7.26 9.98 -3.85
CA ASN A 138 -8.27 10.41 -2.87
C ASN A 138 -8.36 9.45 -1.68
N LEU A 139 -8.29 8.14 -1.91
CA LEU A 139 -8.27 7.16 -0.82
C LEU A 139 -7.03 7.30 0.07
N VAL A 140 -5.84 7.38 -0.54
CA VAL A 140 -4.55 7.38 0.16
C VAL A 140 -4.22 8.75 0.76
N SER A 141 -4.86 9.84 0.30
CA SER A 141 -4.76 11.16 0.95
C SER A 141 -5.09 11.11 2.45
N LYS A 142 -5.94 10.17 2.87
CA LYS A 142 -6.33 9.95 4.28
C LYS A 142 -5.16 9.57 5.19
N VAL A 143 -4.05 9.07 4.65
CA VAL A 143 -2.87 8.71 5.45
C VAL A 143 -1.79 9.80 5.42
N VAL A 144 -2.00 10.91 4.72
CA VAL A 144 -1.06 12.04 4.66
C VAL A 144 -0.67 12.55 6.05
N PRO A 145 -1.58 12.73 7.03
CA PRO A 145 -1.17 13.15 8.37
C PRO A 145 -0.17 12.19 9.03
N SER A 146 -0.38 10.88 8.88
CA SER A 146 0.54 9.86 9.41
C SER A 146 1.87 9.83 8.65
N ALA A 147 1.84 10.05 7.32
CA ALA A 147 3.05 10.15 6.52
C ALA A 147 3.89 11.40 6.86
N ILE A 148 3.24 12.53 7.16
CA ILE A 148 3.91 13.75 7.61
C ILE A 148 4.59 13.54 8.97
N ALA A 149 3.91 12.87 9.91
CA ALA A 149 4.43 12.63 11.26
C ALA A 149 5.76 11.86 11.28
N VAL A 150 6.05 11.09 10.23
CA VAL A 150 7.27 10.27 10.10
C VAL A 150 8.21 10.76 9.00
N LEU A 151 7.92 11.91 8.38
CA LEU A 151 8.58 12.36 7.16
C LEU A 151 10.08 12.64 7.35
N ASP A 152 10.45 13.22 8.50
CA ASP A 152 11.85 13.56 8.82
C ASP A 152 12.73 12.31 8.90
N GLU A 153 12.14 11.18 9.31
CA GLU A 153 12.81 9.89 9.39
C GLU A 153 12.70 9.09 8.08
N GLN A 154 11.67 9.36 7.28
CA GLN A 154 11.23 8.54 6.14
C GLN A 154 11.04 9.39 4.87
N PRO A 155 12.12 9.73 4.15
CA PRO A 155 12.02 10.59 2.97
C PRO A 155 11.19 9.98 1.83
N GLU A 156 11.05 8.65 1.77
CA GLU A 156 10.15 7.98 0.83
C GLU A 156 8.67 8.35 1.01
N CYS A 157 8.27 8.82 2.20
CA CYS A 157 6.93 9.38 2.40
C CYS A 157 6.70 10.62 1.53
N ALA A 158 7.75 11.41 1.25
CA ALA A 158 7.67 12.56 0.36
C ALA A 158 7.31 12.14 -1.07
N LEU A 159 7.85 11.00 -1.55
CA LEU A 159 7.51 10.46 -2.86
C LEU A 159 6.03 10.08 -2.93
N LEU A 160 5.52 9.40 -1.90
CA LEU A 160 4.11 9.08 -1.81
C LEU A 160 3.26 10.35 -1.84
N MET A 161 3.58 11.35 -1.02
CA MET A 161 2.86 12.62 -0.98
C MET A 161 2.87 13.32 -2.34
N ALA A 162 4.02 13.37 -3.01
CA ALA A 162 4.12 13.96 -4.34
C ALA A 162 3.20 13.25 -5.35
N GLU A 163 3.10 11.92 -5.31
CA GLU A 163 2.20 11.17 -6.20
C GLU A 163 0.71 11.33 -5.83
N ILE A 164 0.38 11.52 -4.54
CA ILE A 164 -1.01 11.77 -4.10
C ILE A 164 -1.56 13.05 -4.74
N TYR A 165 -0.78 14.13 -4.69
CA TYR A 165 -1.22 15.44 -5.19
C TYR A 165 -0.97 15.65 -6.68
N ARG A 166 -0.12 14.83 -7.33
CA ARG A 166 0.22 15.01 -8.74
C ARG A 166 -1.02 14.92 -9.63
N GLY A 167 -1.32 16.03 -10.31
CA GLY A 167 -2.44 16.13 -11.25
C GLY A 167 -3.82 16.09 -10.59
N ASN A 168 -3.91 16.11 -9.26
CA ASN A 168 -5.17 16.10 -8.52
C ASN A 168 -5.48 17.50 -7.98
N LEU A 169 -6.11 18.32 -8.83
CA LEU A 169 -6.46 19.70 -8.48
C LEU A 169 -7.39 19.78 -7.27
N GLU A 170 -8.30 18.81 -7.10
CA GLU A 170 -9.24 18.76 -5.99
C GLU A 170 -8.51 18.64 -4.66
N LEU A 171 -7.58 17.68 -4.53
CA LEU A 171 -6.79 17.53 -3.32
C LEU A 171 -5.85 18.72 -3.10
N CYS A 172 -5.21 19.25 -4.16
CA CYS A 172 -4.32 20.40 -4.03
C CYS A 172 -5.04 21.65 -3.50
N GLN A 173 -6.30 21.87 -3.89
CA GLN A 173 -7.10 22.99 -3.41
C GLN A 173 -7.49 22.87 -1.92
N GLN A 174 -7.41 21.67 -1.36
CA GLN A 174 -7.73 21.41 0.06
C GLN A 174 -6.51 21.54 0.97
N VAL A 175 -5.30 21.71 0.41
CA VAL A 175 -4.08 21.92 1.20
C VAL A 175 -4.16 23.29 1.89
N PRO A 176 -4.02 23.37 3.23
CA PRO A 176 -3.98 24.64 3.95
C PRO A 176 -2.84 25.52 3.41
N LEU A 177 -3.08 26.83 3.28
CA LEU A 177 -2.10 27.80 2.76
C LEU A 177 -1.18 28.37 3.85
N ASP A 178 -1.12 27.71 5.00
CA ASP A 178 -0.49 28.21 6.22
C ASP A 178 1.04 28.02 6.23
#